data_AF-A0A2S9Q2Y5-F1
#
_entry.id   AF-A0A2S9Q2Y5-F1
#
_cell.length_a   1.000
_cell.length_b   1.000
_cell.length_c   1.000
_cell.angle_alpha   90.00
_cell.angle_beta   90.00
_cell.angle_gamma   90.00
#
_symmetry.space_group_name_H-M   'P 1'
#
loop_
_entity.id
_entity.type
_entity.pdbx_description
1 polymer ?
#
loop_
_entity_poly.entity_id
_entity_poly.type
_entity_poly.pdbx_seq_one_letter_code
_entity_poly.pdbx_strand_id
1 'polypeptide(L)'
;MRDLGVGFRYLLKGQRWVGAHGRWFGFGLLPGLVTLVLYGAALFGLAYGADDLIAWATPFADDWGSPWLSLFRGFLTALLFALGLFLAVITFTAVTLLVGQPFYESLSEQVDRAEGGDVPESGLPLWRELWISARDSLRVLVRVACYGIVLFALGFVPVLGQTVVPVLGFCVSGFFLAEELTAVALQRRGVELRERLTLLRGRRLLALGFGVPLTLAFLVPFVAVLLMPGAVAGATLLARDLAGESGTDGNAARDGEQPGLPAAGAPYAPGSPNPYAGQGPHPHPAQGPNPYAAQPPYPPQGPQPPQHPEWNGGRKR
;
A
#
# COMPACT_ATOMS: atom_id res chain seq x y z
N MET A 1 -20.64 -0.16 12.85
CA MET A 1 -20.22 -1.58 12.82
C MET A 1 -20.03 -2.14 11.41
N ARG A 2 -20.81 -1.71 10.40
CA ARG A 2 -20.64 -2.16 9.00
C ARG A 2 -19.20 -1.99 8.49
N ASP A 3 -18.56 -0.85 8.76
CA ASP A 3 -17.21 -0.55 8.28
C ASP A 3 -16.12 -1.50 8.79
N LEU A 4 -16.20 -2.00 10.03
CA LEU A 4 -15.25 -3.00 10.56
C LEU A 4 -15.29 -4.27 9.70
N GLY A 5 -16.49 -4.74 9.38
CA GLY A 5 -16.68 -5.92 8.53
C GLY A 5 -16.30 -5.68 7.08
N VAL A 6 -16.44 -4.45 6.58
CA VAL A 6 -15.96 -4.07 5.23
C VAL A 6 -14.42 -4.06 5.21
N GLY A 7 -13.76 -3.51 6.23
CA GLY A 7 -12.29 -3.49 6.35
C GLY A 7 -11.70 -4.91 6.36
N PHE A 8 -12.30 -5.81 7.15
CA PHE A 8 -11.88 -7.21 7.17
C PHE A 8 -12.09 -7.89 5.81
N ARG A 9 -13.14 -7.51 5.08
CA ARG A 9 -13.41 -8.05 3.74
C ARG A 9 -12.34 -7.63 2.73
N TYR A 10 -11.73 -6.45 2.87
CA TYR A 10 -10.60 -6.05 2.02
C TYR A 10 -9.38 -6.95 2.23
N LEU A 11 -9.10 -7.35 3.46
CA LEU A 11 -8.07 -8.34 3.75
C LEU A 11 -8.36 -9.67 3.04
N LEU A 12 -9.60 -10.18 3.16
CA LEU A 12 -10.00 -11.41 2.47
C LEU A 12 -9.98 -11.29 0.94
N LYS A 13 -10.42 -10.14 0.39
CA LYS A 13 -10.36 -9.85 -1.04
C LYS A 13 -8.92 -9.86 -1.55
N GLY A 14 -7.99 -9.24 -0.81
CA GLY A 14 -6.58 -9.24 -1.14
C GLY A 14 -5.98 -10.65 -1.15
N GLN A 15 -6.25 -11.46 -0.13
CA GLN A 15 -5.81 -12.87 -0.09
C GLN A 15 -6.40 -13.69 -1.25
N ARG A 16 -7.69 -13.51 -1.56
CA ARG A 16 -8.34 -14.18 -2.69
C ARG A 16 -7.79 -13.74 -4.04
N TRP A 17 -7.53 -12.45 -4.22
CA TRP A 17 -6.95 -11.90 -5.45
C TRP A 17 -5.58 -12.54 -5.71
N VAL A 18 -4.74 -12.58 -4.69
CA VAL A 18 -3.41 -13.17 -4.82
C VAL A 18 -3.46 -14.69 -5.00
N GLY A 19 -4.39 -15.38 -4.33
CA GLY A 19 -4.62 -16.81 -4.54
C GLY A 19 -5.08 -17.15 -5.96
N ALA A 20 -5.90 -16.30 -6.57
CA ALA A 20 -6.28 -16.41 -7.98
C ALA A 20 -5.13 -16.08 -8.94
N HIS A 21 -4.16 -15.28 -8.48
CA HIS A 21 -3.00 -14.83 -9.26
C HIS A 21 -1.69 -15.41 -8.70
N GLY A 22 -1.53 -16.74 -8.75
CA GLY A 22 -0.40 -17.45 -8.14
C GLY A 22 1.00 -16.94 -8.52
N ARG A 23 1.18 -16.37 -9.72
CA ARG A 23 2.44 -15.71 -10.11
C ARG A 23 2.76 -14.50 -9.22
N TRP A 24 1.76 -13.69 -8.90
CA TRP A 24 1.88 -12.50 -8.05
C TRP A 24 2.00 -12.84 -6.57
N PHE A 25 1.44 -13.98 -6.14
CA PHE A 25 1.73 -14.56 -4.82
C PHE A 25 3.22 -14.85 -4.66
N GLY A 26 3.81 -15.61 -5.61
CA GLY A 26 5.23 -15.93 -5.60
C GLY A 26 6.10 -14.67 -5.70
N PHE A 27 5.72 -13.70 -6.54
CA PHE A 27 6.43 -12.44 -6.68
C PHE A 27 6.47 -11.63 -5.38
N GLY A 28 5.36 -11.56 -4.64
CA GLY A 28 5.31 -10.90 -3.33
C GLY A 28 6.10 -11.64 -2.23
N LEU A 29 6.34 -12.95 -2.40
CA LEU A 29 7.15 -13.76 -1.48
C LEU A 29 8.66 -13.67 -1.77
N LEU A 30 9.00 -13.27 -2.99
CA LEU A 30 10.36 -13.26 -3.53
C LEU A 30 11.36 -12.45 -2.67
N PRO A 31 11.04 -11.26 -2.14
CA PRO A 31 11.97 -10.51 -1.28
C PRO A 31 12.40 -11.29 -0.04
N GLY A 32 11.44 -11.92 0.65
CA GLY A 32 11.68 -12.74 1.82
C GLY A 32 12.52 -13.97 1.48
N LEU A 33 12.24 -14.60 0.34
CA LEU A 33 13.00 -15.75 -0.13
C LEU A 33 14.44 -15.40 -0.52
N VAL A 34 14.63 -14.33 -1.30
CA VAL A 34 15.97 -13.89 -1.73
C VAL A 34 16.82 -13.50 -0.54
N THR A 35 16.26 -12.74 0.41
CA THR A 35 17.00 -12.38 1.63
C THR A 35 17.28 -13.59 2.50
N LEU A 36 16.35 -14.53 2.65
CA LEU A 36 16.59 -15.77 3.36
C LEU A 36 17.72 -16.59 2.74
N VAL A 37 17.74 -16.73 1.41
CA VAL A 37 18.80 -17.44 0.69
C VAL A 37 20.14 -16.72 0.85
N LEU A 38 20.16 -15.39 0.75
CA LEU A 38 21.39 -14.60 0.90
C LEU A 38 22.00 -14.75 2.29
N TYR A 39 21.19 -14.60 3.35
CA TYR A 39 21.68 -14.76 4.73
C TYR A 39 22.01 -16.22 5.05
N GLY A 40 21.22 -17.17 4.52
CA GLY A 40 21.51 -18.60 4.63
C GLY A 40 22.85 -18.96 4.00
N ALA A 41 23.14 -18.45 2.80
CA ALA A 41 24.41 -18.64 2.13
C ALA A 41 25.57 -17.97 2.88
N ALA A 42 25.37 -16.77 3.43
CA ALA A 42 26.38 -16.08 4.23
C ALA A 42 26.72 -16.84 5.52
N LEU A 43 25.71 -17.32 6.26
CA LEU A 43 25.90 -18.11 7.47
C LEU A 43 26.49 -19.49 7.16
N PHE A 44 26.11 -20.11 6.04
CA PHE A 44 26.71 -21.37 5.59
C PHE A 44 28.18 -21.19 5.22
N GLY A 45 28.51 -20.13 4.47
CA GLY A 45 29.89 -19.77 4.15
C GLY A 45 30.71 -19.46 5.41
N LEU A 46 30.11 -18.78 6.39
CA LEU A 46 30.72 -18.55 7.69
C LEU A 46 30.97 -19.87 8.42
N ALA A 47 30.00 -20.79 8.46
CA ALA A 47 30.15 -22.09 9.13
C ALA A 47 31.26 -22.93 8.48
N TYR A 48 31.39 -22.90 7.16
CA TYR A 48 32.42 -23.64 6.45
C TYR A 48 33.82 -23.00 6.55
N GLY A 49 33.89 -21.67 6.54
CA GLY A 49 35.15 -20.91 6.55
C GLY A 49 35.61 -20.42 7.93
N ALA A 50 34.83 -20.62 8.99
CA ALA A 50 35.16 -20.06 10.31
C ALA A 50 36.47 -20.63 10.86
N ASP A 51 36.68 -21.94 10.76
CA ASP A 51 37.89 -22.56 11.31
C ASP A 51 39.15 -22.07 10.58
N ASP A 52 39.09 -21.96 9.25
CA ASP A 52 40.18 -21.41 8.43
C ASP A 52 40.43 -19.93 8.74
N LEU A 53 39.36 -19.14 8.91
CA LEU A 53 39.45 -17.72 9.25
C LEU A 53 40.06 -17.52 10.65
N ILE A 54 39.65 -18.32 11.62
CA ILE A 54 40.19 -18.28 12.99
C ILE A 54 41.65 -18.74 12.99
N ALA A 55 42.00 -19.80 12.25
CA ALA A 55 43.39 -20.23 12.11
C ALA A 55 44.26 -19.14 11.48
N TRP A 56 43.80 -18.52 10.39
CA TRP A 56 44.46 -17.40 9.73
C TRP A 56 44.62 -16.17 10.64
N ALA A 57 43.62 -15.89 11.49
CA ALA A 57 43.65 -14.75 12.41
C ALA A 57 44.46 -15.01 13.70
N THR A 58 44.81 -16.27 13.99
CA THR A 58 45.49 -16.68 15.23
C THR A 58 46.83 -17.41 15.01
N PRO A 59 47.74 -16.92 14.15
CA PRO A 59 49.03 -17.58 13.92
C PRO A 59 49.92 -17.56 15.18
N PHE A 60 49.75 -16.55 16.04
CA PHE A 60 50.44 -16.46 17.33
C PHE A 60 50.09 -17.60 18.32
N ALA A 61 49.00 -18.33 18.07
CA ALA A 61 48.55 -19.43 18.90
C ALA A 61 49.00 -20.80 18.36
N ASP A 62 49.67 -20.87 17.20
CA ASP A 62 50.03 -22.14 16.55
C ASP A 62 50.94 -23.04 17.42
N ASP A 63 51.78 -22.43 18.26
CA ASP A 63 52.69 -23.15 19.17
C ASP A 63 52.02 -23.65 20.45
N TRP A 64 50.71 -23.42 20.63
CA TRP A 64 49.99 -23.82 21.84
C TRP A 64 49.68 -25.31 21.85
N GLY A 65 49.94 -25.96 22.99
CA GLY A 65 49.62 -27.37 23.18
C GLY A 65 48.11 -27.64 23.29
N SER A 66 47.72 -28.88 22.99
CA SER A 66 46.39 -29.40 23.31
C SER A 66 46.22 -29.55 24.84
N PRO A 67 45.09 -29.16 25.44
CA PRO A 67 43.81 -28.76 24.81
C PRO A 67 43.58 -27.24 24.71
N TRP A 68 44.54 -26.40 25.11
CA TRP A 68 44.35 -24.94 25.15
C TRP A 68 44.18 -24.31 23.77
N LEU A 69 44.86 -24.83 22.75
CA LEU A 69 44.66 -24.37 21.37
C LEU A 69 43.23 -24.64 20.87
N SER A 70 42.72 -25.86 21.06
CA SER A 70 41.41 -26.26 20.56
C SER A 70 40.27 -25.55 21.29
N LEU A 71 40.39 -25.35 22.60
CA LEU A 71 39.41 -24.58 23.35
C LEU A 71 39.40 -23.10 22.95
N PHE A 72 40.58 -22.49 22.76
CA PHE A 72 40.67 -21.09 22.35
C PHE A 72 40.08 -20.87 20.95
N ARG A 73 40.50 -21.66 19.96
CA ARG A 73 39.98 -21.55 18.59
C ARG A 73 38.50 -21.92 18.51
N GLY A 74 38.07 -22.97 19.21
CA GLY A 74 36.67 -23.36 19.28
C GLY A 74 35.78 -22.27 19.91
N PHE A 75 36.26 -21.60 20.96
CA PHE A 75 35.58 -20.45 21.55
C PHE A 75 35.46 -19.29 20.55
N LEU A 76 36.53 -18.96 19.82
CA LEU A 76 36.49 -17.90 18.81
C LEU A 76 35.56 -18.24 17.64
N THR A 77 35.56 -19.49 17.17
CA THR A 77 34.62 -19.98 16.15
C THR A 77 33.17 -19.82 16.64
N ALA A 78 32.88 -20.25 17.87
CA ALA A 78 31.54 -20.11 18.46
C ALA A 78 31.13 -18.63 18.61
N LEU A 79 32.06 -17.77 19.06
CA LEU A 79 31.82 -16.33 19.20
C LEU A 79 31.57 -15.66 17.85
N LEU A 80 32.36 -16.00 16.84
CA LEU A 80 32.20 -15.52 15.48
C LEU A 80 30.84 -15.91 14.91
N PHE A 81 30.44 -17.17 15.09
CA PHE A 81 29.13 -17.65 14.64
C PHE A 81 27.99 -16.95 15.38
N ALA A 82 28.10 -16.78 16.70
CA ALA A 82 27.11 -16.06 17.49
C ALA A 82 26.95 -14.60 17.06
N LEU A 83 28.07 -13.90 16.83
CA LEU A 83 28.05 -12.51 16.36
C LEU A 83 27.52 -12.42 14.92
N GLY A 84 27.91 -13.34 14.04
CA GLY A 84 27.41 -13.44 12.68
C GLY A 84 25.89 -13.68 12.64
N LEU A 85 25.39 -14.60 13.47
CA LEU A 85 23.97 -14.86 13.62
C LEU A 85 23.21 -13.66 14.19
N PHE A 86 23.76 -13.00 15.21
CA PHE A 86 23.17 -11.80 15.80
C PHE A 86 23.07 -10.65 14.78
N LEU A 87 24.14 -10.39 14.04
CA LEU A 87 24.14 -9.42 12.95
C LEU A 87 23.15 -9.81 11.86
N ALA A 88 23.08 -11.09 11.50
CA ALA A 88 22.13 -11.60 10.54
C ALA A 88 20.70 -11.31 10.98
N VAL A 89 20.32 -11.63 12.21
CA VAL A 89 18.97 -11.39 12.73
C VAL A 89 18.61 -9.88 12.72
N ILE A 90 19.53 -9.01 13.15
CA ILE A 90 19.27 -7.56 13.19
C ILE A 90 19.13 -6.98 11.78
N THR A 91 20.01 -7.39 10.86
CA THR A 91 20.06 -6.79 9.53
C THR A 91 19.07 -7.44 8.56
N PHE A 92 18.64 -8.68 8.81
CA PHE A 92 17.70 -9.42 7.96
C PHE A 92 16.44 -8.62 7.67
N THR A 93 15.74 -8.14 8.70
CA THR A 93 14.49 -7.38 8.49
C THR A 93 14.71 -6.11 7.68
N ALA A 94 15.78 -5.36 7.97
CA ALA A 94 16.10 -4.12 7.24
C ALA A 94 16.39 -4.41 5.76
N VAL A 95 17.18 -5.44 5.47
CA VAL A 95 17.51 -5.84 4.10
C VAL A 95 16.28 -6.42 3.38
N THR A 96 15.47 -7.25 4.04
CA THR A 96 14.22 -7.79 3.47
C THR A 96 13.25 -6.69 3.09
N LEU A 97 13.08 -5.67 3.94
CA LEU A 97 12.24 -4.52 3.64
C LEU A 97 12.80 -3.73 2.46
N LEU A 98 14.11 -3.42 2.45
CA LEU A 98 14.76 -2.68 1.37
C LEU A 98 14.62 -3.41 0.02
N VAL A 99 14.86 -4.71 0.00
CA VAL A 99 14.69 -5.55 -1.21
C VAL A 99 13.21 -5.65 -1.58
N GLY A 100 12.30 -5.62 -0.61
CA GLY A 100 10.87 -5.83 -0.81
C GLY A 100 10.11 -4.67 -1.42
N GLN A 101 10.54 -3.43 -1.18
CA GLN A 101 9.86 -2.23 -1.70
C GLN A 101 9.47 -2.32 -3.18
N PRO A 102 10.39 -2.59 -4.13
CA PRO A 102 10.03 -2.65 -5.56
C PRO A 102 9.02 -3.76 -5.88
N PHE A 103 9.07 -4.90 -5.16
CA PHE A 103 8.16 -6.01 -5.40
C PHE A 103 6.75 -5.69 -4.89
N TYR A 104 6.64 -5.09 -3.72
CA TYR A 104 5.35 -4.68 -3.15
C TYR A 104 4.71 -3.56 -3.97
N GLU A 105 5.52 -2.66 -4.50
CA GLU A 105 5.11 -1.63 -5.45
C GLU A 105 4.54 -2.21 -6.75
N SER A 106 5.28 -3.07 -7.45
CA SER A 106 4.77 -3.69 -8.69
C SER A 106 3.54 -4.56 -8.44
N LEU A 107 3.46 -5.24 -7.28
CA LEU A 107 2.28 -6.00 -6.89
C LEU A 107 1.05 -5.09 -6.73
N SER A 108 1.18 -3.98 -6.00
CA SER A 108 0.11 -2.99 -5.86
C SER A 108 -0.31 -2.41 -7.22
N GLU A 109 0.65 -2.21 -8.13
CA GLU A 109 0.37 -1.69 -9.48
C GLU A 109 -0.52 -2.63 -10.27
N GLN A 110 -0.20 -3.92 -10.23
CA GLN A 110 -0.99 -4.92 -10.94
C GLN A 110 -2.40 -5.02 -10.38
N VAL A 111 -2.55 -4.92 -9.05
CA VAL A 111 -3.86 -4.91 -8.39
C VAL A 111 -4.66 -3.69 -8.85
N ASP A 112 -4.07 -2.50 -8.87
CA ASP A 112 -4.72 -1.28 -9.35
C ASP A 112 -5.11 -1.38 -10.84
N ARG A 113 -4.23 -1.92 -11.69
CA ARG A 113 -4.47 -2.12 -13.13
C ARG A 113 -5.60 -3.12 -13.38
N ALA A 114 -5.68 -4.18 -12.59
CA ALA A 114 -6.75 -5.18 -12.69
C ALA A 114 -8.13 -4.59 -12.39
N GLU A 115 -8.18 -3.50 -11.62
CA GLU A 115 -9.41 -2.80 -11.23
C GLU A 115 -9.66 -1.52 -12.06
N GLY A 116 -8.92 -1.31 -13.15
CA GLY A 116 -9.15 -0.21 -14.10
C GLY A 116 -8.57 1.15 -13.72
N GLY A 117 -7.54 1.21 -12.87
CA GLY A 117 -6.86 2.47 -12.56
C GLY A 117 -5.96 2.98 -13.69
N ASP A 118 -6.10 4.27 -14.04
CA ASP A 118 -5.09 5.03 -14.78
C ASP A 118 -4.07 5.62 -13.79
N VAL A 119 -2.79 5.62 -14.20
CA VAL A 119 -1.66 6.02 -13.35
C VAL A 119 -1.30 7.49 -13.61
N PRO A 120 -1.44 8.40 -12.64
CA PRO A 120 -0.88 9.74 -12.75
C PRO A 120 0.61 9.69 -12.39
N GLU A 121 1.50 10.10 -13.31
CA GLU A 121 2.91 10.33 -12.97
C GLU A 121 3.07 11.62 -12.15
N SER A 122 3.84 11.58 -11.06
CA SER A 122 4.17 12.77 -10.27
C SER A 122 5.20 13.62 -11.00
N GLY A 123 4.85 14.88 -11.31
CA GLY A 123 5.73 15.85 -11.98
C GLY A 123 6.76 16.54 -11.07
N LEU A 124 7.19 15.91 -9.97
CA LEU A 124 8.11 16.53 -8.99
C LEU A 124 9.56 16.02 -9.17
N PRO A 125 10.57 16.85 -8.88
CA PRO A 125 11.96 16.42 -8.91
C PRO A 125 12.28 15.43 -7.78
N LEU A 126 12.92 14.30 -8.12
CA LEU A 126 13.21 13.14 -7.25
C LEU A 126 13.79 13.50 -5.87
N TRP A 127 14.67 14.50 -5.78
CA TRP A 127 15.26 14.92 -4.49
C TRP A 127 14.24 15.52 -3.52
N ARG A 128 13.25 16.26 -4.05
CA ARG A 128 12.19 16.86 -3.24
C ARG A 128 11.20 15.80 -2.77
N GLU A 129 10.91 14.82 -3.62
CA GLU A 129 10.11 13.65 -3.24
C GLU A 129 10.79 12.83 -2.15
N LEU A 130 12.10 12.57 -2.25
CA LEU A 130 12.87 11.88 -1.20
C LEU A 130 12.83 12.63 0.13
N TRP A 131 13.01 13.96 0.12
CA TRP A 131 12.98 14.77 1.34
C TRP A 131 11.59 14.80 1.99
N ILE A 132 10.53 14.93 1.19
CA ILE A 132 9.15 14.89 1.67
C ILE A 132 8.85 13.51 2.26
N SER A 133 9.20 12.44 1.54
CA SER A 133 9.02 11.05 1.98
C SER A 133 9.76 10.77 3.28
N ALA A 134 11.04 11.13 3.39
CA ALA A 134 11.82 10.96 4.62
C ALA A 134 11.21 11.72 5.81
N ARG A 135 10.75 12.96 5.59
CA ARG A 135 10.09 13.76 6.64
C ARG A 135 8.76 13.16 7.06
N ASP A 136 8.02 12.60 6.12
CA ASP A 136 6.73 11.95 6.38
C ASP A 136 6.93 10.64 7.14
N SER A 137 7.88 9.78 6.75
CA SER A 137 8.25 8.59 7.51
C SER A 137 8.70 8.93 8.93
N LEU A 138 9.48 10.00 9.12
CA LEU A 138 9.87 10.46 10.45
C LEU A 138 8.67 10.93 11.28
N ARG A 139 7.69 11.61 10.68
CA ARG A 139 6.46 12.04 11.38
C ARG A 139 5.59 10.85 11.80
N VAL A 140 5.52 9.80 10.98
CA VAL A 140 4.84 8.55 11.35
C VAL A 140 5.57 7.89 12.51
N LEU A 141 6.89 7.72 12.40
CA LEU A 141 7.72 7.10 13.44
C LEU A 141 7.58 7.81 14.78
N VAL A 142 7.65 9.15 14.80
CA VAL A 142 7.46 9.94 16.03
C VAL A 142 6.07 9.73 16.62
N ARG A 143 5.01 9.68 15.80
CA ARG A 143 3.65 9.41 16.32
C ARG A 143 3.53 8.01 16.92
N VAL A 144 4.04 6.99 16.23
CA VAL A 144 4.04 5.60 16.71
C VAL A 144 4.81 5.52 18.03
N ALA A 145 5.98 6.16 18.12
CA ALA A 145 6.77 6.23 19.35
C ALA A 145 6.01 6.93 20.48
N CYS A 146 5.35 8.07 20.22
CA CYS A 146 4.53 8.76 21.22
C CYS A 146 3.39 7.88 21.74
N TYR A 147 2.64 7.22 20.85
CA TYR A 147 1.61 6.27 21.28
C TYR A 147 2.19 5.10 22.07
N GLY A 148 3.35 4.57 21.65
CA GLY A 148 4.06 3.52 22.35
C GLY A 148 4.45 3.92 23.78
N ILE A 149 4.99 5.12 23.97
CA ILE A 149 5.35 5.65 25.30
C ILE A 149 4.10 5.81 26.18
N VAL A 150 3.03 6.37 25.63
CA VAL A 150 1.77 6.56 26.38
C VAL A 150 1.17 5.22 26.79
N LEU A 151 1.08 4.26 25.86
CA LEU A 151 0.56 2.93 26.15
C LEU A 151 1.45 2.17 27.12
N PHE A 152 2.77 2.29 26.99
CA PHE A 152 3.73 1.70 27.93
C PHE A 152 3.53 2.26 29.35
N ALA A 153 3.41 3.58 29.49
CA ALA A 153 3.12 4.20 30.78
C ALA A 153 1.77 3.75 31.37
N LEU A 154 0.72 3.66 30.54
CA LEU A 154 -0.59 3.15 30.94
C LEU A 154 -0.56 1.66 31.32
N GLY A 155 0.41 0.90 30.78
CA GLY A 155 0.63 -0.51 31.12
C GLY A 155 0.95 -0.75 32.60
N PHE A 156 1.45 0.27 33.31
CA PHE A 156 1.73 0.19 34.75
C PHE A 156 0.49 0.39 35.64
N VAL A 157 -0.65 0.82 35.08
CA VAL A 157 -1.88 0.98 35.85
C VAL A 157 -2.43 -0.42 36.20
N PRO A 158 -2.59 -0.78 37.49
CA PRO A 158 -3.12 -2.08 37.87
C PRO A 158 -4.50 -2.33 37.25
N VAL A 159 -4.77 -3.58 36.87
CA VAL A 159 -6.01 -4.02 36.19
C VAL A 159 -6.18 -3.46 34.78
N LEU A 160 -6.16 -2.14 34.58
CA LEU A 160 -6.34 -1.50 33.25
C LEU A 160 -5.17 -1.77 32.30
N GLY A 161 -3.93 -1.71 32.81
CA GLY A 161 -2.70 -1.91 32.05
C GLY A 161 -2.54 -3.31 31.47
N GLN A 162 -3.13 -4.32 32.12
CA GLN A 162 -3.08 -5.70 31.63
C GLN A 162 -4.30 -6.09 30.78
N THR A 163 -5.39 -5.30 30.81
CA THR A 163 -6.64 -5.64 30.13
C THR A 163 -6.93 -4.73 28.93
N VAL A 164 -7.04 -3.42 29.15
CA VAL A 164 -7.44 -2.44 28.13
C VAL A 164 -6.26 -2.02 27.25
N VAL A 165 -5.08 -1.83 27.85
CA VAL A 165 -3.90 -1.33 27.14
C VAL A 165 -3.44 -2.27 26.01
N PRO A 166 -3.41 -3.61 26.16
CA PRO A 166 -3.07 -4.49 25.04
C PRO A 166 -4.06 -4.38 23.88
N VAL A 167 -5.37 -4.27 24.17
CA VAL A 167 -6.40 -4.10 23.14
C VAL A 167 -6.19 -2.78 22.39
N LEU A 168 -5.97 -1.69 23.12
CA LEU A 168 -5.63 -0.39 22.51
C LEU A 168 -4.33 -0.46 21.71
N GLY A 169 -3.33 -1.19 22.20
CA GLY A 169 -2.09 -1.46 21.50
C GLY A 169 -2.33 -2.12 20.14
N PHE A 170 -3.14 -3.18 20.09
CA PHE A 170 -3.51 -3.81 18.82
C PHE A 170 -4.32 -2.89 17.91
N CYS A 171 -5.22 -2.05 18.46
CA CYS A 171 -5.94 -1.07 17.66
C CYS A 171 -5.01 -0.02 17.06
N VAL A 172 -4.08 0.52 17.84
CA VAL A 172 -3.10 1.51 17.39
C VAL A 172 -2.17 0.88 16.34
N SER A 173 -1.58 -0.28 16.64
CA SER A 173 -0.74 -1.02 15.70
C SER A 173 -1.49 -1.36 14.41
N GLY A 174 -2.74 -1.82 14.51
CA GLY A 174 -3.58 -2.10 13.36
C GLY A 174 -3.89 -0.85 12.52
N PHE A 175 -4.17 0.27 13.15
CA PHE A 175 -4.40 1.54 12.43
C PHE A 175 -3.15 1.98 11.66
N PHE A 176 -1.97 1.97 12.29
CA PHE A 176 -0.72 2.35 11.64
C PHE A 176 -0.28 1.33 10.59
N LEU A 177 -0.53 0.04 10.80
CA LEU A 177 -0.26 -0.98 9.78
C LEU A 177 -1.15 -0.79 8.54
N ALA A 178 -2.43 -0.47 8.73
CA ALA A 178 -3.31 -0.14 7.62
C ALA A 178 -2.82 1.11 6.87
N GLU A 179 -2.36 2.13 7.60
CA GLU A 179 -1.77 3.34 7.01
C GLU A 179 -0.51 3.03 6.19
N GLU A 180 0.43 2.29 6.76
CA GLU A 180 1.69 1.90 6.10
C GLU A 180 1.44 1.12 4.80
N LEU A 181 0.50 0.16 4.82
CA LEU A 181 0.22 -0.66 3.64
C LEU A 181 -0.56 0.11 2.57
N THR A 182 -1.51 0.97 2.96
CA THR A 182 -2.26 1.81 2.02
C THR A 182 -1.41 2.95 1.46
N ALA A 183 -0.34 3.35 2.16
CA ALA A 183 0.59 4.38 1.72
C ALA A 183 1.17 4.09 0.34
N VAL A 184 1.54 2.84 0.05
CA VAL A 184 2.11 2.46 -1.26
C VAL A 184 1.19 2.84 -2.42
N ALA A 185 -0.12 2.57 -2.28
CA ALA A 185 -1.11 2.90 -3.30
C ALA A 185 -1.48 4.39 -3.32
N LEU A 186 -1.54 5.04 -2.15
CA LEU A 186 -1.93 6.45 -2.02
C LEU A 186 -0.81 7.43 -2.39
N GLN A 187 0.45 7.10 -2.09
CA GLN A 187 1.61 7.91 -2.48
C GLN A 187 1.73 8.01 -4.00
N ARG A 188 1.41 6.93 -4.72
CA ARG A 188 1.34 6.93 -6.19
C ARG A 188 0.27 7.84 -6.75
N ARG A 189 -0.81 8.08 -6.00
CA ARG A 189 -1.86 9.05 -6.34
C ARG A 189 -1.49 10.48 -5.93
N GLY A 190 -0.26 10.71 -5.48
CA GLY A 190 0.21 12.01 -5.00
C GLY A 190 -0.37 12.43 -3.64
N VAL A 191 -1.02 11.52 -2.90
CA VAL A 191 -1.68 11.84 -1.64
C VAL A 191 -0.65 11.97 -0.52
N GLU A 192 -0.47 13.20 -0.01
CA GLU A 192 0.48 13.49 1.06
C GLU A 192 0.10 12.79 2.38
N LEU A 193 1.08 12.57 3.27
CA LEU A 193 0.85 11.89 4.56
C LEU A 193 -0.28 12.52 5.38
N ARG A 194 -0.38 13.85 5.38
CA ARG A 194 -1.42 14.56 6.13
C ARG A 194 -2.81 14.18 5.65
N GLU A 195 -2.98 14.06 4.34
CA GLU A 195 -4.24 13.70 3.71
C GLU A 195 -4.54 12.21 3.90
N ARG A 196 -3.55 11.33 3.72
CA ARG A 196 -3.66 9.87 4.03
C ARG A 196 -4.20 9.63 5.43
N LEU A 197 -3.60 10.30 6.43
CA LEU A 197 -4.05 10.20 7.82
C LEU A 197 -5.44 10.78 8.03
N THR A 198 -5.83 11.81 7.29
CA THR A 198 -7.16 12.42 7.38
C THR A 198 -8.22 11.47 6.81
N LEU A 199 -7.94 10.84 5.66
CA LEU A 199 -8.81 9.82 5.05
C LEU A 199 -9.03 8.63 5.99
N LEU A 200 -7.95 8.06 6.53
CA LEU A 200 -8.01 6.92 7.45
C LEU A 200 -8.69 7.29 8.78
N ARG A 201 -8.47 8.51 9.31
CA ARG A 201 -9.18 9.00 10.50
C ARG A 201 -10.64 9.33 10.25
N GLY A 202 -11.03 9.60 9.00
CA GLY A 202 -12.43 9.74 8.59
C GLY A 202 -13.16 8.39 8.60
N ARG A 203 -12.45 7.30 8.25
CA ARG A 203 -12.97 5.92 8.26
C ARG A 203 -12.22 4.98 9.22
N ARG A 204 -12.08 5.37 10.49
CA ARG A 204 -11.28 4.61 11.49
C ARG A 204 -11.73 3.17 11.64
N LEU A 205 -13.04 2.92 11.64
CA LEU A 205 -13.58 1.57 11.78
C LEU A 205 -13.22 0.69 10.57
N LEU A 206 -13.12 1.25 9.37
CA LEU A 206 -12.66 0.56 8.18
C LEU A 206 -11.18 0.18 8.31
N ALA A 207 -10.34 1.14 8.71
CA ALA A 207 -8.91 0.94 8.93
C ALA A 207 -8.63 -0.11 10.02
N LEU A 208 -9.32 -0.03 11.15
CA LEU A 208 -9.20 -1.01 12.24
C LEU A 208 -9.68 -2.40 11.82
N GLY A 209 -10.76 -2.48 11.03
CA GLY A 209 -11.29 -3.74 10.52
C GLY A 209 -10.32 -4.47 9.58
N PHE A 210 -9.50 -3.72 8.84
CA PHE A 210 -8.42 -4.26 8.02
C PHE A 210 -7.17 -4.58 8.84
N GLY A 211 -6.68 -3.61 9.62
CA GLY A 211 -5.36 -3.66 10.23
C GLY A 211 -5.25 -4.46 11.52
N VAL A 212 -6.30 -4.51 12.35
CA VAL A 212 -6.26 -5.28 13.62
C VAL A 212 -6.15 -6.79 13.34
N PRO A 213 -7.01 -7.40 12.49
CA PRO A 213 -6.87 -8.82 12.16
C PRO A 213 -5.53 -9.14 11.50
N LEU A 214 -5.03 -8.22 10.67
CA LEU A 214 -3.72 -8.38 10.03
C LEU A 214 -2.57 -8.33 11.04
N THR A 215 -2.61 -7.39 11.99
CA THR A 215 -1.62 -7.29 13.07
C THR A 215 -1.60 -8.56 13.91
N LEU A 216 -2.78 -9.09 14.26
CA LEU A 216 -2.89 -10.34 15.00
C LEU A 216 -2.35 -11.54 14.21
N ALA A 217 -2.62 -11.60 12.89
CA ALA A 217 -2.06 -12.64 12.03
C ALA A 217 -0.53 -12.56 11.93
N PHE A 218 0.03 -11.34 11.93
CA PHE A 218 1.48 -11.12 11.86
C PHE A 218 2.22 -11.48 13.15
N LEU A 219 1.52 -11.72 14.26
CA LEU A 219 2.13 -12.30 15.47
C LEU A 219 2.58 -13.75 15.25
N VAL A 220 1.96 -14.47 14.31
CA VAL A 220 2.33 -15.85 13.99
C VAL A 220 3.46 -15.82 12.94
N PRO A 221 4.66 -16.34 13.27
CA PRO A 221 5.74 -16.44 12.30
C PRO A 221 5.32 -17.27 11.08
N PHE A 222 5.94 -17.02 9.92
CA PHE A 222 5.59 -17.58 8.60
C PHE A 222 4.23 -17.14 8.05
N VAL A 223 3.18 -17.11 8.87
CA VAL A 223 1.86 -16.57 8.52
C VAL A 223 2.00 -15.12 8.04
N ALA A 224 2.82 -14.31 8.73
CA ALA A 224 3.14 -12.96 8.28
C ALA A 224 3.67 -12.90 6.83
N VAL A 225 4.64 -13.77 6.51
CA VAL A 225 5.31 -13.81 5.21
C VAL A 225 4.34 -14.23 4.10
N LEU A 226 3.50 -15.24 4.37
CA LEU A 226 2.51 -15.74 3.42
C LEU A 226 1.32 -14.77 3.24
N LEU A 227 0.90 -14.06 4.29
CA LEU A 227 -0.17 -13.07 4.18
C LEU A 227 0.30 -11.78 3.52
N MET A 228 1.59 -11.43 3.58
CA MET A 228 2.08 -10.13 3.14
C MET A 228 1.65 -9.75 1.70
N PRO A 229 1.77 -10.62 0.67
CA PRO A 229 1.33 -10.28 -0.68
C PRO A 229 -0.17 -9.95 -0.74
N GLY A 230 -1.01 -10.75 -0.08
CA GLY A 230 -2.45 -10.50 -0.03
C GLY A 230 -2.82 -9.29 0.86
N ALA A 231 -1.99 -8.95 1.85
CA ALA A 231 -2.14 -7.75 2.64
C ALA A 231 -1.87 -6.49 1.81
N VAL A 232 -0.82 -6.50 0.98
CA VAL A 232 -0.53 -5.43 0.01
C VAL A 232 -1.69 -5.28 -0.96
N ALA A 233 -2.15 -6.38 -1.59
CA ALA A 233 -3.29 -6.33 -2.51
C ALA A 233 -4.58 -5.82 -1.84
N GLY A 234 -4.87 -6.28 -0.62
CA GLY A 234 -6.02 -5.82 0.15
C GLY A 234 -5.94 -4.34 0.53
N ALA A 235 -4.73 -3.86 0.85
CA ALA A 235 -4.48 -2.45 1.13
C ALA A 235 -4.64 -1.58 -0.12
N THR A 236 -4.21 -2.05 -1.30
CA THR A 236 -4.45 -1.36 -2.57
C THR A 236 -5.95 -1.20 -2.83
N LEU A 237 -6.74 -2.28 -2.66
CA LEU A 237 -8.20 -2.22 -2.81
C LEU A 237 -8.87 -1.29 -1.78
N LEU A 238 -8.37 -1.27 -0.55
CA LEU A 238 -8.84 -0.36 0.49
C LEU A 238 -8.49 1.10 0.15
N ALA A 239 -7.29 1.36 -0.38
CA ALA A 239 -6.86 2.69 -0.80
C ALA A 239 -7.74 3.26 -1.93
N ARG A 240 -8.14 2.41 -2.90
CA ARG A 240 -9.10 2.79 -3.96
C ARG A 240 -10.45 3.24 -3.38
N ASP A 241 -10.98 2.55 -2.38
CA ASP A 241 -12.24 2.94 -1.71
C ASP A 241 -12.09 4.24 -0.93
N LEU A 242 -10.97 4.42 -0.23
CA LEU A 242 -10.67 5.67 0.47
C LEU A 242 -10.53 6.86 -0.49
N ALA A 243 -10.02 6.64 -1.71
CA ALA A 243 -9.92 7.64 -2.77
C ALA A 243 -11.25 7.87 -3.53
N GLY A 244 -12.31 7.11 -3.25
CA GLY A 244 -13.61 7.22 -3.93
C GLY A 244 -13.67 6.53 -5.30
N GLU A 245 -12.66 5.75 -5.66
CA GLU A 245 -12.56 5.04 -6.94
C GLU A 245 -13.41 3.76 -6.99
N SER A 246 -14.00 3.35 -5.86
CA SER A 246 -14.79 2.11 -5.74
C SER A 246 -16.27 2.25 -6.17
N GLY A 247 -16.61 3.29 -6.93
CA GLY A 247 -17.99 3.70 -7.15
C GLY A 247 -18.40 3.92 -8.60
N THR A 248 -18.67 2.82 -9.34
CA THR A 248 -19.65 2.82 -10.45
C THR A 248 -20.64 1.64 -10.41
N ASP A 249 -20.33 0.49 -9.78
CA ASP A 249 -21.13 -0.73 -10.05
C ASP A 249 -22.04 -1.26 -8.93
N GLY A 250 -22.36 -0.50 -7.87
CA GLY A 250 -23.10 -1.12 -6.74
C GLY A 250 -24.03 -0.29 -5.86
N ASN A 251 -24.06 1.04 -5.95
CA ASN A 251 -24.86 1.84 -5.02
C ASN A 251 -25.77 2.92 -5.66
N ALA A 252 -25.71 3.11 -6.99
CA ALA A 252 -26.63 4.01 -7.68
C ALA A 252 -28.04 3.40 -7.87
N ALA A 253 -28.23 2.11 -7.59
CA ALA A 253 -29.52 1.43 -7.73
C ALA A 253 -30.40 1.48 -6.48
N ARG A 254 -30.02 2.21 -5.41
CA ARG A 254 -30.81 2.25 -4.17
C ARG A 254 -31.22 3.63 -3.67
N ASP A 255 -30.59 4.72 -4.11
CA ASP A 255 -30.96 6.08 -3.71
C ASP A 255 -31.07 7.03 -4.91
N GLY A 256 -31.67 6.54 -5.99
CA GLY A 256 -31.98 7.31 -7.20
C GLY A 256 -33.45 7.13 -7.56
N GLU A 257 -34.35 7.68 -6.76
CA GLU A 257 -35.70 8.01 -7.24
C GLU A 257 -35.54 9.11 -8.30
N GLN A 258 -35.19 8.71 -9.53
CA GLN A 258 -35.29 9.57 -10.69
C GLN A 258 -36.79 9.84 -10.90
N PRO A 259 -37.26 11.10 -10.90
CA PRO A 259 -38.58 11.40 -11.41
C PRO A 259 -38.59 10.95 -12.87
N GLY A 260 -39.38 9.92 -13.17
CA GLY A 260 -39.39 9.27 -14.47
C GLY A 260 -39.51 10.27 -15.60
N LEU A 261 -38.52 10.30 -16.49
CA LEU A 261 -38.68 10.86 -17.83
C LEU A 261 -39.70 9.95 -18.55
N PRO A 262 -40.87 10.45 -18.97
CA PRO A 262 -41.82 9.61 -19.69
C PRO A 262 -41.19 9.21 -21.03
N ALA A 263 -41.23 7.91 -21.30
CA ALA A 263 -40.81 7.33 -22.57
C ALA A 263 -41.51 8.06 -23.73
N ALA A 264 -40.72 8.63 -24.64
CA ALA A 264 -41.22 9.19 -25.88
C ALA A 264 -41.87 8.06 -26.70
N GLY A 265 -43.19 8.11 -26.88
CA GLY A 265 -43.86 7.28 -27.90
C GLY A 265 -45.21 6.65 -27.56
N ALA A 266 -45.86 6.94 -26.43
CA ALA A 266 -47.22 6.44 -26.19
C ALA A 266 -48.29 7.46 -26.64
N PRO A 267 -49.26 7.09 -27.50
CA PRO A 267 -50.35 7.98 -27.90
C PRO A 267 -51.27 8.25 -26.71
N TYR A 268 -51.52 9.54 -26.43
CA TYR A 268 -52.44 9.97 -25.37
C TYR A 268 -53.87 9.51 -25.68
N ALA A 269 -54.50 8.84 -24.70
CA ALA A 269 -55.93 8.52 -24.75
C ALA A 269 -56.77 9.79 -24.50
N PRO A 270 -57.83 10.05 -25.29
CA PRO A 270 -58.63 11.26 -25.16
C PRO A 270 -59.47 11.22 -23.88
N GLY A 271 -59.27 12.19 -22.97
CA GLY A 271 -60.11 12.39 -21.79
C GLY A 271 -59.40 12.52 -20.44
N SER A 272 -58.06 12.50 -20.40
CA SER A 272 -57.30 12.69 -19.14
C SER A 272 -57.02 14.19 -18.89
N PRO A 273 -57.28 14.74 -17.69
CA PRO A 273 -56.95 16.12 -17.37
C PRO A 273 -55.44 16.37 -17.45
N ASN A 274 -55.01 17.37 -18.22
CA ASN A 274 -53.60 17.76 -18.31
C ASN A 274 -53.12 18.31 -16.96
N PRO A 275 -52.15 17.67 -16.27
CA PRO A 275 -51.67 18.13 -14.96
C PRO A 275 -50.91 19.47 -15.02
N TYR A 276 -50.65 20.01 -16.21
CA TYR A 276 -49.95 21.29 -16.42
C TYR A 276 -50.88 22.47 -16.74
N ALA A 277 -52.20 22.31 -16.66
CA ALA A 277 -53.17 23.35 -17.05
C ALA A 277 -53.24 24.59 -16.12
N GLY A 278 -52.36 24.72 -15.13
CA GLY A 278 -52.40 25.79 -14.12
C GLY A 278 -51.12 26.61 -13.93
N GLN A 279 -50.04 26.36 -14.68
CA GLN A 279 -48.79 27.12 -14.53
C GLN A 279 -48.72 28.23 -15.58
N GLY A 280 -49.09 29.45 -15.17
CA GLY A 280 -48.81 30.67 -15.93
C GLY A 280 -47.30 30.87 -16.15
N PRO A 281 -46.89 31.69 -17.12
CA PRO A 281 -45.48 31.82 -17.49
C PRO A 281 -44.65 32.38 -16.33
N HIS A 282 -43.67 31.61 -15.86
CA HIS A 282 -42.65 32.07 -14.93
C HIS A 282 -41.80 33.18 -15.59
N PRO A 283 -41.55 34.32 -14.92
CA PRO A 283 -40.62 35.31 -15.43
C PRO A 283 -39.19 34.76 -15.42
N HIS A 284 -38.52 34.80 -16.57
CA HIS A 284 -37.09 34.50 -16.69
C HIS A 284 -36.27 35.39 -15.73
N PRO A 285 -35.34 34.84 -14.92
CA PRO A 285 -34.35 35.68 -14.27
C PRO A 285 -33.44 36.29 -15.33
N ALA A 286 -33.18 37.59 -15.21
CA ALA A 286 -32.33 38.36 -16.10
C ALA A 286 -30.98 37.65 -16.31
N GLN A 287 -30.66 37.34 -17.57
CA GLN A 287 -29.35 36.85 -17.97
C GLN A 287 -28.33 37.94 -17.66
N GLY A 288 -27.48 37.71 -16.65
CA GLY A 288 -26.27 38.51 -16.45
C GLY A 288 -25.35 38.43 -17.68
N PRO A 289 -24.48 39.41 -17.91
CA PRO A 289 -23.63 39.45 -19.10
C PRO A 289 -22.78 38.18 -19.22
N ASN A 290 -22.87 37.54 -20.39
CA ASN A 290 -22.16 36.31 -20.72
C ASN A 290 -20.63 36.51 -20.63
N PRO A 291 -19.91 35.84 -19.71
CA PRO A 291 -18.48 36.04 -19.53
C PRO A 291 -17.62 35.54 -20.71
N TYR A 292 -18.23 34.89 -21.72
CA TYR A 292 -17.56 34.40 -22.92
C TYR A 292 -17.66 35.34 -24.13
N ALA A 293 -18.26 36.52 -23.99
CA ALA A 293 -18.44 37.46 -25.10
C ALA A 293 -17.16 38.22 -25.54
N ALA A 294 -16.02 37.99 -24.87
CA ALA A 294 -14.78 38.74 -25.10
C ALA A 294 -13.57 37.87 -25.47
N GLN A 295 -13.76 36.79 -26.25
CA GLN A 295 -12.62 36.12 -26.89
C GLN A 295 -12.26 36.83 -28.21
N PRO A 296 -11.01 37.29 -28.40
CA PRO A 296 -10.56 37.77 -29.72
C PRO A 296 -10.55 36.61 -30.73
N PRO A 297 -10.73 36.88 -32.04
CA PRO A 297 -10.74 35.83 -33.05
C PRO A 297 -9.41 35.07 -33.06
N TYR A 298 -9.46 33.75 -33.29
CA TYR A 298 -8.27 32.95 -33.55
C TYR A 298 -7.43 33.59 -34.67
N PRO A 299 -6.09 33.67 -34.53
CA PRO A 299 -5.24 34.06 -35.64
C PRO A 299 -5.33 33.01 -36.77
N PRO A 300 -5.21 33.40 -38.04
CA PRO A 300 -5.31 32.49 -39.17
C PRO A 300 -4.25 31.39 -39.06
N GLN A 301 -4.68 30.14 -39.28
CA GLN A 301 -3.79 28.99 -39.34
C GLN A 301 -2.74 29.21 -40.43
N GLY A 302 -1.46 29.21 -40.05
CA GLY A 302 -0.34 29.22 -40.99
C GLY A 302 -0.37 27.97 -41.89
N PRO A 303 0.33 28.00 -43.04
CA PRO A 303 0.27 26.92 -44.03
C PRO A 303 0.66 25.57 -43.42
N GLN A 304 -0.19 24.56 -43.67
CA GLN A 304 0.06 23.17 -43.29
C GLN A 304 1.39 22.69 -43.88
N PRO A 305 2.27 22.06 -43.07
CA PRO A 305 3.46 21.40 -43.62
C PRO A 305 3.05 20.21 -44.50
N PRO A 306 3.82 19.91 -45.56
CA PRO A 306 3.46 18.88 -46.53
C PRO A 306 3.35 17.49 -45.88
N GLN A 307 2.28 16.78 -46.21
CA GLN A 307 2.06 15.40 -45.80
C GLN A 307 3.18 14.51 -46.36
N HIS A 308 3.94 13.87 -45.48
CA HIS A 308 4.90 12.85 -45.89
C HIS A 308 4.14 11.64 -46.48
N PRO A 309 4.60 11.06 -47.61
CA PRO A 309 3.92 9.94 -48.23
C PRO A 309 3.99 8.68 -47.35
N GLU A 310 2.83 8.06 -47.13
CA GLU A 310 2.66 6.78 -46.47
C GLU A 310 3.51 5.70 -47.16
N TRP A 311 4.49 5.14 -46.44
CA TRP A 311 5.25 4.00 -46.91
C TRP A 311 4.41 2.73 -46.76
N ASN A 312 3.84 2.29 -47.87
CA ASN A 312 3.09 1.04 -48.01
C ASN A 312 4.07 -0.16 -48.06
N GLY A 313 4.40 -0.69 -46.87
CA GLY A 313 5.18 -1.91 -46.71
C GLY A 313 4.35 -3.15 -47.06
N GLY A 314 4.29 -3.47 -48.35
CA GLY A 314 3.62 -4.64 -48.90
C GLY A 314 4.20 -5.98 -48.45
N ARG A 315 3.28 -6.95 -48.37
CA ARG A 315 3.49 -8.40 -48.21
C ARG A 315 4.46 -8.99 -49.24
N LYS A 316 5.01 -10.15 -48.85
CA LYS A 316 5.55 -11.32 -49.58
C LYS A 316 6.98 -11.61 -49.07
N ARG A 317 7.35 -12.80 -48.62
CA ARG A 317 6.86 -14.17 -48.78
C ARG A 317 7.14 -14.97 -47.51
#